data_AF-A0A5N5KM43-F1
#
_entry.id   AF-A0A5N5KM43-F1
#
_cell.length_a   1.000
_cell.length_b   1.000
_cell.length_c   1.000
_cell.angle_alpha   90.00
_cell.angle_beta   90.00
_cell.angle_gamma   90.00
#
_symmetry.space_group_name_H-M   'P 1'
#
loop_
_entity.id
_entity.type
_entity.pdbx_description
1 polymer ?
#
loop_
_entity_poly.entity_id
_entity_poly.type
_entity_poly.pdbx_seq_one_letter_code
_entity_poly.pdbx_strand_id
1 'polypeptide(L)'
;MKMTVAPWTAQFTTLLSLRAPLLPFGFITPPQAVLPPGAIAEYSITFPGFEESQMRISHFTLVFWDSSKSAPPGWRGMRRLLLDDLTGDTSARARDIKRKGVQVASAFRFVTETRTASVWFRTDVMRSMMEGGGGRCISEDGYLGEGRRGV
;
A
#
# COMPACT_ATOMS: atom_id res chain seq x y z
N MET A 1 -22.79 8.17 -5.55
CA MET A 1 -21.65 7.40 -6.09
C MET A 1 -20.37 8.12 -5.68
N LYS A 2 -19.47 7.52 -4.89
CA LYS A 2 -18.20 8.19 -4.55
C LYS A 2 -17.05 7.19 -4.65
N MET A 3 -16.39 7.25 -5.80
CA MET A 3 -15.04 6.73 -5.99
C MET A 3 -14.12 7.37 -4.92
N THR A 4 -13.19 6.59 -4.37
CA THR A 4 -12.27 6.91 -3.30
C THR A 4 -10.87 6.43 -3.66
N VAL A 5 -9.98 7.38 -3.90
CA VAL A 5 -8.55 7.13 -4.09
C VAL A 5 -7.78 7.10 -2.77
N ALA A 6 -8.49 7.12 -1.63
CA ALA A 6 -7.89 7.18 -0.30
C ALA A 6 -6.80 6.10 -0.06
N PRO A 7 -6.97 4.82 -0.47
CA PRO A 7 -5.92 3.82 -0.26
C PRO A 7 -4.61 4.12 -0.96
N TRP A 8 -4.63 4.83 -2.09
CA TRP A 8 -3.44 5.16 -2.88
C TRP A 8 -2.83 6.53 -2.54
N THR A 9 -3.52 7.32 -1.72
CA THR A 9 -3.12 8.71 -1.46
C THR A 9 -1.74 8.80 -0.81
N ALA A 10 -1.44 7.89 0.13
CA ALA A 10 -0.13 7.88 0.79
C ALA A 10 1.01 7.54 -0.18
N GLN A 11 0.82 6.56 -1.08
CA GLN A 11 1.82 6.26 -2.11
C GLN A 11 2.02 7.45 -3.05
N PHE A 12 0.92 8.05 -3.51
CA PHE A 12 0.98 9.19 -4.43
C PHE A 12 1.75 10.37 -3.81
N THR A 13 1.42 10.76 -2.57
CA THR A 13 2.15 11.83 -1.87
C THR A 13 3.62 11.50 -1.67
N THR A 14 3.96 10.23 -1.42
CA THR A 14 5.35 9.80 -1.30
C THR A 14 6.10 9.97 -2.63
N LEU A 15 5.54 9.45 -3.72
CA LEU A 15 6.15 9.55 -5.05
C LEU A 15 6.26 11.01 -5.52
N LEU A 16 5.22 11.82 -5.28
CA LEU A 16 5.25 13.24 -5.56
C LEU A 16 6.38 13.93 -4.81
N SER A 17 6.57 13.62 -3.52
CA SER A 17 7.62 14.22 -2.70
C SER A 17 9.02 13.83 -3.16
N LEU A 18 9.21 12.58 -3.60
CA LEU A 18 10.49 12.11 -4.15
C LEU A 18 10.82 12.76 -5.50
N ARG A 19 9.79 13.07 -6.30
CA ARG A 19 9.95 13.64 -7.64
C ARG A 19 9.91 15.17 -7.66
N ALA A 20 9.33 15.81 -6.66
CA ALA A 20 9.15 17.26 -6.60
C ALA A 20 10.46 18.04 -6.84
N PRO A 21 11.60 17.68 -6.24
CA PRO A 21 12.87 18.39 -6.48
C PRO A 21 13.43 18.20 -7.91
N LEU A 22 12.94 17.19 -8.64
CA LEU A 22 13.39 16.86 -9.99
C LEU A 22 12.53 17.51 -11.08
N LEU A 23 11.43 18.16 -10.72
CA LEU A 23 10.55 18.81 -11.69
C LEU A 23 11.16 20.16 -12.10
N PRO A 24 11.19 20.49 -13.40
CA PRO A 24 11.76 21.75 -13.90
C PRO A 24 10.85 22.96 -13.65
N PHE A 25 9.80 22.82 -12.83
CA PHE A 25 8.82 23.85 -12.51
C PHE A 25 8.34 23.73 -11.06
N GLY A 26 7.95 24.86 -10.49
CA GLY A 26 7.27 24.89 -9.19
C GLY A 26 5.78 24.59 -9.32
N PHE A 27 5.19 24.01 -8.28
CA PHE A 27 3.75 23.78 -8.20
C PHE A 27 3.27 24.09 -6.79
N ILE A 28 2.05 24.62 -6.68
CA ILE A 28 1.42 24.94 -5.40
C ILE A 28 0.75 23.67 -4.90
N THR A 29 1.12 23.25 -3.70
CA THR A 29 0.47 22.11 -3.05
C THR A 29 -0.30 22.51 -1.81
N PRO A 30 -1.39 21.80 -1.50
CA PRO A 30 -1.99 21.86 -0.17
C PRO A 30 -0.94 21.57 0.91
N PRO A 31 -1.13 22.10 2.13
CA PRO A 31 -0.31 21.74 3.27
C PRO A 31 -0.20 20.21 3.39
N GLN A 32 1.01 19.70 3.63
CA GLN A 32 1.31 18.26 3.82
C GLN A 32 1.21 17.36 2.57
N ALA A 33 1.01 17.90 1.36
CA ALA A 33 1.03 17.07 0.15
C ALA A 33 2.46 16.74 -0.32
N VAL A 34 3.43 17.61 -0.01
CA VAL A 34 4.87 17.36 -0.16
C VAL A 34 5.46 17.13 1.22
N LEU A 35 6.11 15.99 1.38
CA LEU A 35 6.71 15.52 2.62
C LEU A 35 8.20 15.85 2.64
N PRO A 36 8.76 16.21 3.81
CA PRO A 36 10.21 16.35 3.93
C PRO A 36 10.89 14.99 3.74
N PRO A 37 12.15 14.95 3.24
CA PRO A 37 12.86 13.68 3.00
C PRO A 37 12.92 12.75 4.22
N GLY A 38 13.08 13.30 5.43
CA GLY A 38 13.11 12.52 6.68
C GLY A 38 11.77 11.86 7.06
N ALA A 39 10.68 12.22 6.40
CA ALA A 39 9.37 11.60 6.60
C ALA A 39 9.09 10.43 5.63
N ILE A 40 10.06 10.08 4.77
CA ILE A 40 9.95 8.99 3.80
C ILE A 40 11.04 7.95 4.13
N ALA A 41 10.69 6.68 4.08
CA ALA A 41 11.62 5.58 4.29
C ALA A 41 11.35 4.44 3.30
N GLU A 42 12.36 3.62 3.04
CA GLU A 42 12.20 2.36 2.32
C GLU A 42 11.75 1.25 3.28
N TYR A 43 10.74 0.50 2.85
CA TYR A 43 10.18 -0.63 3.57
C TYR A 43 10.36 -1.88 2.72
N SER A 44 10.87 -2.94 3.34
CA SER A 44 11.14 -4.21 2.67
C SER A 44 10.29 -5.31 3.29
N ILE A 45 9.61 -6.06 2.44
CA ILE A 45 8.68 -7.12 2.81
C ILE A 45 9.16 -8.39 2.16
N THR A 46 9.50 -9.38 2.98
CA THR A 46 9.84 -10.71 2.48
C THR A 46 8.62 -11.59 2.59
N PHE A 47 8.24 -12.16 1.46
CA PHE A 47 7.06 -12.99 1.37
C PHE A 47 7.44 -14.49 1.46
N PRO A 48 6.50 -15.37 1.88
CA PRO A 48 6.73 -16.82 1.95
C PRO A 48 6.92 -17.45 0.56
N GLY A 49 7.02 -18.77 0.45
CA GLY A 49 7.12 -19.41 -0.88
C GLY A 49 5.81 -19.26 -1.65
N PHE A 50 5.88 -18.88 -2.93
CA PHE A 50 4.76 -19.02 -3.88
C PHE A 50 5.14 -20.07 -4.91
N GLU A 51 4.15 -20.55 -5.67
CA GLU A 51 4.44 -21.33 -6.85
C GLU A 51 5.19 -20.48 -7.89
N GLU A 52 6.19 -21.09 -8.54
CA GLU A 52 7.05 -20.43 -9.53
C GLU A 52 6.24 -19.89 -10.73
N SER A 53 5.08 -20.51 -11.01
CA SER A 53 4.11 -20.07 -12.02
C SER A 53 3.54 -18.67 -11.73
N GLN A 54 3.39 -18.30 -10.46
CA GLN A 54 2.84 -17.01 -10.03
C GLN A 54 3.89 -15.90 -10.05
N MET A 55 5.17 -16.23 -9.86
CA MET A 55 6.27 -15.26 -9.92
C MET A 55 6.46 -14.65 -11.31
N ARG A 56 5.96 -15.31 -12.37
CA ARG A 56 6.02 -14.84 -13.76
C ARG A 56 4.87 -13.91 -14.14
N ILE A 57 3.86 -13.74 -13.27
CA ILE A 57 2.70 -12.89 -13.53
C ILE A 57 2.96 -11.51 -12.90
N SER A 58 3.11 -10.48 -13.73
CA SER A 58 3.53 -9.13 -13.33
C SER A 58 2.40 -8.29 -12.68
N HIS A 59 1.51 -8.92 -11.90
CA HIS A 59 0.34 -8.27 -11.30
C HIS A 59 0.36 -8.42 -9.79
N PHE A 60 1.37 -7.83 -9.16
CA PHE A 60 1.41 -7.71 -7.71
C PHE A 60 1.09 -6.27 -7.34
N THR A 61 0.06 -6.11 -6.52
CA THR A 61 -0.20 -4.88 -5.78
C THR A 61 0.06 -5.18 -4.31
N LEU A 62 0.85 -4.34 -3.64
CA LEU A 62 1.05 -4.46 -2.21
C LEU A 62 -0.11 -3.80 -1.49
N VAL A 63 -0.85 -4.56 -0.69
CA VAL A 63 -1.91 -4.03 0.15
C VAL A 63 -1.48 -4.12 1.61
N PHE A 64 -1.27 -2.96 2.23
CA PHE A 64 -1.01 -2.84 3.66
C PHE A 64 -2.34 -2.75 4.40
N TRP A 65 -2.53 -3.64 5.36
CA TRP A 65 -3.78 -3.77 6.10
C TRP A 65 -3.59 -3.51 7.60
N ASP A 66 -4.45 -2.66 8.15
CA ASP A 66 -4.53 -2.41 9.60
C ASP A 66 -5.36 -3.49 10.30
N SER A 67 -4.69 -4.47 10.89
CA SER A 67 -5.36 -5.57 11.60
C SER A 67 -6.08 -5.14 12.88
N SER A 68 -5.77 -3.97 13.45
CA SER A 68 -6.45 -3.48 14.65
C SER A 68 -7.90 -3.09 14.37
N LYS A 69 -8.20 -2.69 13.14
CA LYS A 69 -9.52 -2.20 12.74
C LYS A 69 -10.43 -3.32 12.24
N SER A 70 -9.87 -4.32 11.55
CA SER A 70 -10.63 -5.49 11.10
C SER A 70 -9.70 -6.61 10.61
N ALA A 71 -10.21 -7.84 10.58
CA ALA A 71 -9.53 -8.92 9.89
C ALA A 71 -9.51 -8.66 8.37
N PRO A 72 -8.39 -8.96 7.67
CA PRO A 72 -8.35 -8.83 6.23
C PRO A 72 -9.35 -9.78 5.58
N PRO A 73 -10.11 -9.32 4.56
CA PRO A 73 -10.95 -10.21 3.79
C PRO A 73 -10.08 -11.21 3.02
N GLY A 74 -10.60 -12.42 2.78
CA GLY A 74 -9.96 -13.34 1.84
C GLY A 74 -9.85 -12.73 0.43
N TRP A 75 -9.05 -13.34 -0.45
CA TRP A 75 -8.72 -12.79 -1.79
C TRP A 75 -9.91 -12.20 -2.57
N ARG A 76 -10.99 -12.99 -2.73
CA ARG A 76 -12.22 -12.54 -3.42
C ARG A 76 -12.87 -11.31 -2.77
N GLY A 77 -12.76 -11.19 -1.44
CA GLY A 77 -13.26 -10.04 -0.69
C GLY A 77 -12.32 -8.84 -0.80
N MET A 78 -11.01 -9.04 -0.91
CA MET A 78 -10.03 -7.95 -1.10
C MET A 78 -10.28 -7.23 -2.42
N ARG A 79 -10.41 -7.98 -3.52
CA ARG A 79 -10.73 -7.39 -4.83
C ARG A 79 -12.04 -6.61 -4.77
N ARG A 80 -13.12 -7.17 -4.22
CA ARG A 80 -14.41 -6.47 -4.07
C ARG A 80 -14.32 -5.21 -3.20
N LEU A 81 -13.48 -5.23 -2.17
CA LEU A 81 -13.29 -4.08 -1.29
C LEU A 81 -12.56 -2.94 -2.00
N LEU A 82 -11.51 -3.26 -2.76
CA LEU A 82 -10.67 -2.29 -3.48
C LEU A 82 -11.30 -1.81 -4.79
N LEU A 83 -12.19 -2.61 -5.39
CA LEU A 83 -13.01 -2.18 -6.52
C LEU A 83 -13.96 -1.06 -6.07
N ASP A 84 -14.01 -0.05 -6.90
CA ASP A 84 -14.84 1.13 -6.70
C ASP A 84 -15.86 1.31 -7.83
N ASP A 85 -15.98 0.29 -8.68
CA ASP A 85 -17.06 0.17 -9.65
C ASP A 85 -18.37 -0.23 -8.94
N LEU A 86 -19.46 -0.29 -9.71
CA LEU A 86 -20.79 -0.68 -9.21
C LEU A 86 -20.86 -2.13 -8.69
N THR A 87 -19.78 -2.91 -8.84
CA THR A 87 -19.68 -4.32 -8.41
C THR A 87 -18.89 -4.48 -7.11
N GLY A 88 -18.22 -3.42 -6.64
CA GLY A 88 -17.47 -3.39 -5.38
C GLY A 88 -18.33 -3.19 -4.13
N ASP A 89 -17.72 -3.40 -2.95
CA ASP A 89 -18.40 -3.17 -1.66
C ASP A 89 -18.48 -1.66 -1.35
N THR A 90 -19.72 -1.17 -1.31
CA THR A 90 -20.06 0.24 -1.06
C THR A 90 -20.63 0.49 0.34
N SER A 91 -20.67 -0.54 1.19
CA SER A 91 -21.14 -0.46 2.56
C SER A 91 -20.41 0.63 3.36
N ALA A 92 -21.05 1.18 4.39
CA ALA A 92 -20.43 2.18 5.25
C ALA A 92 -19.12 1.66 5.88
N ARG A 93 -19.09 0.36 6.21
CA ARG A 93 -17.92 -0.34 6.71
C ARG A 93 -16.80 -0.40 5.67
N ALA A 94 -17.08 -0.82 4.44
CA ALA A 94 -16.07 -0.86 3.37
C ALA A 94 -15.48 0.52 3.08
N ARG A 95 -16.31 1.57 3.13
CA ARG A 95 -15.85 2.95 2.98
C ARG A 95 -14.92 3.41 4.10
N ASP A 96 -15.20 3.03 5.35
CA ASP A 96 -14.34 3.38 6.48
C ASP A 96 -13.00 2.63 6.40
N ILE A 97 -13.04 1.34 6.06
CA ILE A 97 -11.85 0.51 5.83
C ILE A 97 -10.98 1.09 4.71
N LYS A 98 -11.55 1.41 3.54
CA LYS A 98 -10.82 2.04 2.42
C LYS A 98 -10.17 3.37 2.80
N ARG A 99 -10.76 4.12 3.74
CA ARG A 99 -10.24 5.44 4.14
C ARG A 99 -9.18 5.38 5.21
N LYS A 100 -9.26 4.40 6.13
CA LYS A 100 -8.49 4.42 7.37
C LYS A 100 -7.73 3.13 7.65
N GLY A 101 -8.11 2.02 7.04
CA GLY A 101 -7.60 0.68 7.37
C GLY A 101 -6.74 0.05 6.27
N VAL A 102 -6.65 0.67 5.09
CA VAL A 102 -5.93 0.12 3.94
C VAL A 102 -5.06 1.16 3.29
N GLN A 103 -3.84 0.77 2.95
CA GLN A 103 -2.95 1.54 2.08
C GLN A 103 -2.45 0.63 0.97
N VAL A 104 -2.38 1.16 -0.24
CA VAL A 104 -2.03 0.39 -1.43
C VAL A 104 -0.76 0.97 -2.02
N ALA A 105 0.16 0.07 -2.39
CA ALA A 105 1.35 0.40 -3.15
C ALA A 105 1.43 -0.41 -4.45
N SER A 106 1.38 0.29 -5.59
CA SER A 106 1.56 -0.27 -6.93
C SER A 106 2.99 -0.10 -7.46
N ALA A 107 3.68 0.99 -7.11
CA ALA A 107 5.09 1.19 -7.42
C ALA A 107 6.00 0.62 -6.30
N PHE A 108 6.70 -0.46 -6.59
CA PHE A 108 7.71 -1.07 -5.72
C PHE A 108 8.72 -1.86 -6.55
N ARG A 109 9.88 -2.15 -5.96
CA ARG A 109 10.89 -3.06 -6.52
C ARG A 109 10.61 -4.46 -6.00
N PHE A 110 10.59 -5.47 -6.86
CA PHE A 110 10.49 -6.87 -6.44
C PHE A 110 11.74 -7.64 -6.84
N VAL A 111 12.36 -8.34 -5.90
CA VAL A 111 13.48 -9.25 -6.13
C VAL A 111 12.94 -10.67 -6.03
N THR A 112 12.90 -11.37 -7.17
CA THR A 112 12.34 -12.71 -7.28
C THR A 112 13.12 -13.74 -6.46
N GLU A 113 14.45 -13.68 -6.49
CA GLU A 113 15.35 -14.60 -5.77
C GLU A 113 15.06 -14.62 -4.26
N THR A 114 14.97 -13.43 -3.65
CA THR A 114 14.72 -13.29 -2.20
C THR A 114 13.23 -13.17 -1.87
N ARG A 115 12.36 -13.08 -2.87
CA ARG A 115 10.91 -12.82 -2.73
C ARG A 115 10.63 -11.57 -1.90
N THR A 116 11.47 -10.55 -2.11
CA THR A 116 11.42 -9.30 -1.33
C THR A 116 10.85 -8.18 -2.18
N ALA A 117 9.80 -7.54 -1.69
CA ALA A 117 9.32 -6.27 -2.23
C ALA A 117 9.88 -5.11 -1.41
N SER A 118 10.44 -4.11 -2.08
CA SER A 118 10.93 -2.88 -1.46
C SER A 118 10.16 -1.68 -1.99
N VAL A 119 9.62 -0.86 -1.10
CA VAL A 119 8.77 0.28 -1.43
C VAL A 119 9.15 1.50 -0.61
N TRP A 120 9.25 2.65 -1.26
CA TRP A 120 9.37 3.93 -0.59
C TRP A 120 7.99 4.40 -0.16
N PHE A 121 7.84 4.69 1.14
CA PHE A 121 6.57 5.12 1.70
C PHE A 121 6.76 6.14 2.83
N ARG A 122 5.73 6.95 3.06
CA ARG A 122 5.71 7.88 4.20
C ARG A 122 5.67 7.15 5.55
N THR A 123 6.55 7.57 6.44
CA THR A 123 6.86 6.87 7.70
C THR A 123 5.73 6.90 8.71
N ASP A 124 4.98 8.00 8.78
CA ASP A 124 3.85 8.17 9.69
C ASP A 124 2.72 7.16 9.40
N VAL A 125 2.41 6.94 8.12
CA VAL A 125 1.39 5.97 7.70
C VAL A 125 1.85 4.55 7.95
N MET A 126 3.07 4.20 7.55
CA MET A 126 3.58 2.84 7.78
C MET A 126 3.75 2.52 9.27
N ARG A 127 4.19 3.49 10.08
CA ARG A 127 4.27 3.32 11.54
C ARG A 127 2.88 3.07 12.14
N SER A 128 1.89 3.88 11.77
CA SER A 128 0.52 3.66 12.23
C SER A 128 -0.02 2.28 11.82
N MET A 129 0.38 1.76 10.66
CA MET A 129 -0.02 0.42 10.20
C MET A 129 0.71 -0.70 10.97
N MET A 130 1.97 -0.49 11.35
CA MET A 130 2.76 -1.49 12.08
C MET A 130 2.38 -1.55 13.56
N GLU A 131 2.09 -0.41 14.20
CA GLU A 131 1.68 -0.31 15.60
C GLU A 131 0.29 -0.94 15.85
N GLY A 132 -0.57 -1.00 14.83
CA GLY A 132 -1.92 -1.60 14.85
C GLY A 132 -1.97 -3.15 14.83
N GLY A 133 -0.94 -3.86 15.30
CA GLY A 133 -0.99 -5.32 15.43
C GLY A 133 -0.49 -6.13 14.23
N GLY A 134 0.39 -5.53 13.42
CA GLY A 134 1.13 -6.23 12.36
C GLY A 134 0.69 -5.79 10.98
N GLY A 135 1.49 -4.92 10.36
CA GLY A 135 1.34 -4.50 8.97
C GLY A 135 1.47 -5.70 8.05
N ARG A 136 0.33 -6.36 7.79
CA ARG A 136 0.24 -7.50 6.89
C ARG A 136 0.18 -6.97 5.47
N CYS A 137 1.16 -7.38 4.69
CA CYS A 137 1.18 -7.12 3.26
C CYS A 137 0.49 -8.28 2.57
N ILE A 138 -0.62 -8.01 1.91
CA ILE A 138 -1.38 -9.00 1.15
C ILE A 138 -1.04 -8.80 -0.33
N SER A 139 -0.50 -9.84 -0.96
CA SER A 139 -0.41 -9.88 -2.43
C SER A 139 -1.77 -10.24 -3.04
N GLU A 140 -1.93 -10.03 -4.35
CA GLU A 140 -3.15 -10.45 -5.05
C GLU A 140 -3.51 -11.90 -4.70
N ASP A 141 -2.58 -12.85 -4.68
CA ASP A 141 -2.98 -14.24 -4.38
C ASP A 141 -3.27 -14.56 -2.89
N GLY A 142 -3.36 -13.55 -2.02
CA GLY A 142 -3.73 -13.72 -0.61
C GLY A 142 -2.56 -14.07 0.31
N TYR A 143 -1.33 -13.94 -0.17
CA TYR A 143 -0.13 -14.23 0.62
C TYR A 143 0.18 -13.12 1.61
N LEU A 144 0.48 -13.50 2.84
CA LEU A 144 0.84 -12.60 3.92
C LEU A 144 2.37 -12.48 4.02
N GLY A 145 2.88 -11.27 3.83
CA GLY A 145 4.25 -10.89 4.13
C GLY A 145 4.33 -10.03 5.39
N GLU A 146 5.42 -10.17 6.14
CA GLU A 146 5.77 -9.26 7.24
C GLU A 146 6.69 -8.15 6.72
N GLY A 147 6.26 -6.90 6.90
CA GLY A 147 7.06 -5.73 6.54
C GLY A 147 8.09 -5.41 7.62
N ARG A 148 9.34 -5.18 7.20
CA ARG A 148 10.40 -4.60 8.03
C ARG A 148 10.85 -3.28 7.43
N ARG A 149 11.25 -2.35 8.29
CA ARG A 149 11.88 -1.10 7.84
C ARG A 149 13.27 -1.41 7.27
N GLY A 150 13.56 -0.94 6.07
CA GLY A 150 14.92 -0.95 5.52
C GLY A 150 15.77 0.08 6.27
N VAL A 151 17.02 -0.30 6.57
CA VAL A 151 18.02 0.61 7.17
C VAL A 151 18.44 1.65 6.14
#